data_AF-A0A3C0TXI7-F1
#
_entry.id   AF-A0A3C0TXI7-F1
#
_cell.length_a   1.000
_cell.length_b   1.000
_cell.length_c   1.000
_cell.angle_alpha   90.00
_cell.angle_beta   90.00
_cell.angle_gamma   90.00
#
_symmetry.space_group_name_H-M   'P 1'
#
loop_
_entity.id
_entity.type
_entity.pdbx_description
1 polymer ?
#
loop_
_entity_poly.entity_id
_entity_poly.type
_entity_poly.pdbx_seq_one_letter_code
_entity_poly.pdbx_strand_id
1 'polypeptide(L)'
;MSKHRFFLSAPFAVLLASSALAGVPQEVVDRLGKDLTPVGAERAGNKEGDIPEWTGGLQSPPANVTYKIGDRHPDPFASDKVLFTITAANMAQYEGRLGVGSVAMFKAYPETYKMNVYQTHRTCAQPDAVYEVLKSNAL
;
A
#
# COMPACT_ATOMS: atom_id res chain seq x y z
N MET A 1 -58.65 55.43 7.51
CA MET A 1 -58.00 55.54 6.18
C MET A 1 -56.49 55.53 6.37
N SER A 2 -55.81 54.71 5.56
CA SER A 2 -54.40 54.81 5.18
C SER A 2 -53.35 54.28 6.19
N LYS A 3 -52.41 53.39 5.87
CA LYS A 3 -52.10 52.50 4.72
C LYS A 3 -51.03 51.54 5.28
N HIS A 4 -51.28 50.24 5.33
CA HIS A 4 -50.27 49.26 5.74
C HIS A 4 -49.17 49.15 4.66
N ARG A 5 -47.92 49.46 5.02
CA ARG A 5 -46.76 49.25 4.16
C ARG A 5 -46.22 47.84 4.43
N PHE A 6 -46.65 46.89 3.59
CA PHE A 6 -46.02 45.57 3.50
C PHE A 6 -44.62 45.75 2.90
N PHE A 7 -43.59 45.67 3.73
CA PHE A 7 -42.23 45.41 3.26
C PHE A 7 -42.06 43.89 3.17
N LEU A 8 -42.16 43.37 1.95
CA LEU A 8 -41.87 41.98 1.64
C LEU A 8 -40.34 41.81 1.71
N SER A 9 -39.79 41.40 2.85
CA SER A 9 -38.38 41.01 2.93
C SER A 9 -38.21 39.62 2.32
N ALA A 10 -37.65 39.54 1.12
CA ALA A 10 -37.22 38.28 0.54
C ALA A 10 -36.00 37.76 1.33
N PRO A 11 -36.03 36.55 1.91
CA PRO A 11 -34.84 35.97 2.52
C PRO A 11 -33.93 35.48 1.38
N PHE A 12 -32.82 36.18 1.16
CA PHE A 12 -31.74 35.71 0.29
C PHE A 12 -30.97 34.63 1.05
N ALA A 13 -31.45 33.38 0.97
CA ALA A 13 -30.74 32.23 1.52
C ALA A 13 -29.51 31.94 0.66
N VAL A 14 -28.33 32.39 1.14
CA VAL A 14 -27.05 32.02 0.55
C VAL A 14 -26.78 30.55 0.87
N LEU A 15 -27.04 29.66 -0.08
CA LEU A 15 -26.48 28.31 -0.05
C LEU A 15 -24.98 28.44 -0.32
N LEU A 16 -24.17 28.44 0.74
CA LEU A 16 -22.75 28.14 0.65
C LEU A 16 -22.63 26.64 0.34
N ALA A 17 -22.61 26.31 -0.96
CA ALA A 17 -22.15 25.00 -1.41
C ALA A 17 -20.64 24.92 -1.10
N SER A 18 -20.30 24.29 0.02
CA SER A 18 -18.91 23.93 0.32
C SER A 18 -18.44 22.92 -0.72
N SER A 19 -17.78 23.40 -1.77
CA SER A 19 -17.04 22.55 -2.69
C SER A 19 -15.97 21.82 -1.89
N ALA A 20 -16.14 20.53 -1.64
CA ALA A 20 -15.11 19.73 -1.01
C ALA A 20 -13.89 19.69 -1.95
N LEU A 21 -12.77 20.25 -1.50
CA LEU A 21 -11.47 20.08 -2.14
C LEU A 21 -11.03 18.64 -1.88
N ALA A 22 -11.13 17.79 -2.90
CA ALA A 22 -10.84 16.36 -2.80
C ALA A 22 -9.34 16.02 -3.06
N GLY A 23 -8.50 17.03 -3.34
CA GLY A 23 -7.06 16.88 -3.55
C GLY A 23 -6.29 16.85 -2.23
N VAL A 24 -5.15 16.16 -2.21
CA VAL A 24 -4.22 16.22 -1.07
C VAL A 24 -3.44 17.55 -1.09
N PRO A 25 -3.02 18.07 0.06
CA PRO A 25 -2.19 19.28 0.10
C PRO A 25 -0.96 19.14 -0.80
N GLN A 26 -0.57 20.21 -1.49
CA GLN A 26 0.56 20.22 -2.43
C GLN A 26 1.86 19.71 -1.79
N GLU A 27 2.07 20.02 -0.51
CA GLU A 27 3.20 19.51 0.28
C GLU A 27 3.28 17.98 0.35
N VAL A 28 2.15 17.27 0.27
CA VAL A 28 2.10 15.80 0.22
C VAL A 28 2.44 15.32 -1.19
N VAL A 29 1.94 16.01 -2.22
CA VAL A 29 2.27 15.70 -3.62
C VAL A 29 3.78 15.87 -3.88
N ASP A 30 4.38 16.90 -3.29
CA ASP A 30 5.81 17.20 -3.42
C ASP A 30 6.72 16.15 -2.77
N ARG A 31 6.17 15.28 -1.92
CA ARG A 31 6.88 14.13 -1.31
C ARG A 31 6.88 12.89 -2.20
N LEU A 32 5.94 12.78 -3.16
CA LEU A 32 5.90 11.68 -4.12
C LEU A 32 7.18 11.66 -4.95
N GLY A 33 7.81 10.49 -5.04
CA GLY A 33 9.08 10.34 -5.74
C GLY A 33 10.31 10.72 -4.91
N LYS A 34 10.13 11.37 -3.75
CA LYS A 34 11.19 11.67 -2.77
C LYS A 34 11.17 10.65 -1.63
N ASP A 35 10.68 11.02 -0.46
CA ASP A 35 10.52 10.13 0.69
C ASP A 35 9.32 9.18 0.55
N LEU A 36 8.36 9.51 -0.32
CA LEU A 36 7.31 8.58 -0.74
C LEU A 36 7.64 7.92 -2.08
N THR A 37 7.16 6.69 -2.27
CA THR A 37 7.09 6.05 -3.58
C THR A 37 6.12 6.82 -4.48
N PRO A 38 6.15 6.60 -5.81
CA PRO A 38 5.21 7.26 -6.71
C PRO A 38 3.73 6.96 -6.42
N VAL A 39 3.45 5.91 -5.65
CA VAL A 39 2.10 5.52 -5.22
C VAL A 39 1.73 6.01 -3.82
N GLY A 40 2.59 6.81 -3.18
CA GLY A 40 2.33 7.40 -1.86
C GLY A 40 2.70 6.53 -0.64
N ALA A 41 3.38 5.40 -0.85
CA ALA A 41 3.88 4.57 0.26
C ALA A 41 5.23 5.08 0.77
N GLU A 42 5.60 4.74 2.00
CA GLU A 42 6.96 4.99 2.52
C GLU A 42 8.02 4.36 1.60
N ARG A 43 8.98 5.16 1.13
CA ARG A 43 10.09 4.66 0.31
C ARG A 43 11.15 3.96 1.16
N ALA A 44 11.46 4.52 2.31
CA ALA A 44 12.49 4.02 3.19
C ALA A 44 12.23 2.56 3.62
N GLY A 45 13.31 1.86 3.93
CA GLY A 45 13.24 0.61 4.68
C GLY A 45 12.86 0.86 6.14
N ASN A 46 12.78 -0.21 6.93
CA ASN A 46 12.57 -0.08 8.37
C ASN A 46 13.89 0.01 9.15
N LYS A 47 13.77 0.36 10.43
CA LYS A 47 14.94 0.53 11.32
C LYS A 47 15.62 -0.80 11.66
N GLU A 48 14.85 -1.88 11.65
CA GLU A 48 15.32 -3.23 11.92
C GLU A 48 16.14 -3.81 10.76
N GLY A 49 16.01 -3.24 9.56
CA GLY A 49 16.78 -3.63 8.37
C GLY A 49 16.29 -4.90 7.67
N ASP A 50 15.17 -5.49 8.10
CA ASP A 50 14.54 -6.65 7.45
C ASP A 50 13.58 -6.24 6.31
N ILE A 51 13.27 -4.95 6.17
CA ILE A 51 12.59 -4.36 5.01
C ILE A 51 13.55 -3.37 4.33
N PRO A 52 14.00 -3.63 3.08
CA PRO A 52 14.88 -2.72 2.36
C PRO A 52 14.13 -1.48 1.85
N GLU A 53 14.89 -0.44 1.48
CA GLU A 53 14.37 0.69 0.71
C GLU A 53 13.73 0.21 -0.60
N TRP A 54 12.64 0.86 -1.02
CA TRP A 54 12.11 0.66 -2.37
C TRP A 54 12.94 1.44 -3.40
N THR A 55 13.63 0.70 -4.26
CA THR A 55 14.54 1.24 -5.29
C THR A 55 13.95 1.22 -6.69
N GLY A 56 12.61 1.13 -6.81
CA GLY A 56 11.92 1.08 -8.11
C GLY A 56 11.19 -0.22 -8.40
N GLY A 57 11.42 -1.28 -7.63
CA GLY A 57 10.85 -2.61 -7.88
C GLY A 57 11.46 -3.32 -9.09
N LEU A 58 10.82 -4.40 -9.54
CA LEU A 58 11.27 -5.17 -10.71
C LEU A 58 10.73 -4.54 -12.01
N GLN A 59 11.59 -3.79 -12.68
CA GLN A 59 11.28 -3.09 -13.93
C GLN A 59 11.27 -3.99 -15.17
N SER A 60 11.90 -5.17 -15.08
CA SER A 60 11.91 -6.18 -16.13
C SER A 60 11.91 -7.57 -15.51
N PRO A 61 11.47 -8.60 -16.25
CA PRO A 61 11.62 -9.98 -15.81
C PRO A 61 13.08 -10.29 -15.48
N PRO A 62 13.38 -10.88 -14.30
CA PRO A 62 14.74 -11.32 -13.97
C PRO A 62 15.28 -12.31 -14.99
N ALA A 63 16.59 -12.29 -15.25
CA ALA A 63 17.20 -13.11 -16.30
C ALA A 63 17.04 -14.62 -16.08
N ASN A 64 16.84 -15.06 -14.84
CA ASN A 64 16.56 -16.45 -14.45
C ASN A 64 15.10 -16.86 -14.63
N VAL A 65 14.23 -15.95 -15.08
CA VAL A 65 12.79 -16.18 -15.26
C VAL A 65 12.46 -16.20 -16.75
N THR A 66 11.80 -17.28 -17.18
CA THR A 66 11.15 -17.38 -18.49
C THR A 66 9.69 -17.74 -18.25
N TYR A 67 8.78 -17.08 -18.96
CA TYR A 67 7.34 -17.32 -18.85
C TYR A 67 6.71 -17.44 -20.24
N LYS A 68 5.83 -18.43 -20.40
CA LYS A 68 4.92 -18.55 -21.54
C LYS A 68 3.49 -18.52 -21.05
N ILE A 69 2.58 -18.08 -21.91
CA ILE A 69 1.14 -18.06 -21.60
C ILE A 69 0.69 -19.48 -21.25
N GLY A 70 0.09 -19.63 -20.06
CA GLY A 70 -0.33 -20.93 -19.51
C GLY A 70 0.64 -21.52 -18.49
N ASP A 71 1.86 -20.98 -18.36
CA ASP A 71 2.80 -21.42 -17.33
C ASP A 71 2.37 -20.94 -15.94
N ARG A 72 2.82 -21.66 -14.91
CA ARG A 72 2.87 -21.11 -13.57
C ARG A 72 3.96 -20.05 -13.54
N HIS A 73 3.64 -18.88 -12.97
CA HIS A 73 4.65 -17.82 -12.79
C HIS A 73 5.83 -18.39 -11.99
N PRO A 74 7.05 -18.34 -12.56
CA PRO A 74 8.24 -18.83 -11.87
C PRO A 74 8.59 -17.90 -10.71
N ASP A 75 9.21 -18.46 -9.68
CA ASP A 75 9.73 -17.68 -8.56
C ASP A 75 11.08 -17.06 -8.94
N PRO A 76 11.17 -15.71 -9.06
CA PRO A 76 12.42 -15.04 -9.39
C PRO A 76 13.49 -15.21 -8.30
N PHE A 77 13.10 -15.55 -7.06
CA PHE A 77 13.98 -15.65 -5.91
C PHE A 77 14.07 -17.09 -5.37
N ALA A 78 13.93 -18.09 -6.24
CA ALA A 78 13.97 -19.50 -5.84
C ALA A 78 15.25 -19.94 -5.09
N SER A 79 16.33 -19.16 -5.16
CA SER A 79 17.57 -19.40 -4.43
C SER A 79 17.62 -18.75 -3.04
N ASP A 80 16.58 -18.05 -2.63
CA ASP A 80 16.51 -17.42 -1.32
C ASP A 80 16.54 -18.45 -0.21
N LYS A 81 17.37 -18.15 0.79
CA LYS A 81 17.51 -19.00 1.96
C LYS A 81 16.43 -18.67 2.96
N VAL A 82 15.91 -19.72 3.60
CA VAL A 82 15.05 -19.56 4.78
C VAL A 82 15.88 -18.89 5.88
N LEU A 83 15.42 -17.75 6.35
CA LEU A 83 16.03 -17.04 7.49
C LEU A 83 15.68 -17.76 8.80
N PHE A 84 14.42 -18.14 8.95
CA PHE A 84 13.91 -18.94 10.05
C PHE A 84 12.53 -19.53 9.70
N THR A 85 12.06 -20.47 10.52
CA THR A 85 10.74 -21.09 10.36
C THR A 85 9.90 -20.88 11.61
N ILE A 86 8.68 -20.38 11.41
CA ILE A 86 7.66 -20.27 12.44
C ILE A 86 6.80 -21.54 12.41
N THR A 87 6.56 -22.12 13.57
CA THR A 87 5.69 -23.28 13.80
C THR A 87 4.75 -22.97 14.95
N ALA A 88 3.77 -23.84 15.21
CA ALA A 88 2.89 -23.68 16.36
C ALA A 88 3.65 -23.65 17.71
N ALA A 89 4.82 -24.28 17.80
CA ALA A 89 5.64 -24.30 19.01
C ALA A 89 6.32 -22.97 19.33
N ASN A 90 6.60 -22.12 18.33
CA ASN A 90 7.30 -20.84 18.54
C ASN A 90 6.51 -19.61 18.08
N MET A 91 5.29 -19.76 17.53
CA MET A 91 4.49 -18.65 17.02
C MET A 91 4.24 -17.55 18.07
N ALA A 92 4.19 -17.91 19.36
CA ALA A 92 4.03 -16.97 20.47
C ALA A 92 5.14 -15.90 20.49
N GLN A 93 6.34 -16.23 20.01
CA GLN A 93 7.47 -15.30 19.90
C GLN A 93 7.29 -14.25 18.80
N TYR A 94 6.35 -14.49 17.87
CA TYR A 94 6.14 -13.70 16.66
C TYR A 94 4.72 -13.12 16.55
N GLU A 95 3.91 -13.13 17.62
CA GLU A 95 2.50 -12.71 17.56
C GLU A 95 2.31 -11.29 16.99
N GLY A 96 3.21 -10.37 17.32
CA GLY A 96 3.20 -9.00 16.77
C GLY A 96 3.54 -8.90 15.27
N ARG A 97 3.98 -10.00 14.66
CA ARG A 97 4.33 -10.11 13.23
C ARG A 97 3.38 -11.03 12.46
N LEU A 98 2.43 -11.68 13.15
CA LEU A 98 1.51 -12.64 12.54
C LEU A 98 0.10 -12.05 12.41
N GLY A 99 -0.46 -12.13 11.22
CA GLY A 99 -1.87 -11.83 11.01
C GLY A 99 -2.77 -12.87 11.68
N VAL A 100 -4.00 -12.47 12.01
CA VAL A 100 -5.00 -13.35 12.67
C VAL A 100 -5.22 -14.67 11.92
N GLY A 101 -5.17 -14.66 10.58
CA GLY A 101 -5.29 -15.86 9.76
C GLY A 101 -4.11 -16.83 9.94
N SER A 102 -2.87 -16.31 9.96
CA SER A 102 -1.68 -17.13 10.18
C SER A 102 -1.70 -17.77 11.57
N VAL A 103 -2.07 -17.01 12.60
CA VAL A 103 -2.24 -17.54 13.96
C VAL A 103 -3.31 -18.64 14.00
N ALA A 104 -4.43 -18.45 13.30
CA ALA A 104 -5.48 -19.47 13.21
C ALA A 104 -4.98 -20.75 12.53
N MET A 105 -4.19 -20.65 11.47
CA MET A 105 -3.62 -21.81 10.78
C MET A 105 -2.67 -22.63 11.67
N PHE A 106 -1.80 -21.97 12.45
CA PHE A 106 -0.92 -22.67 13.40
C PHE A 106 -1.72 -23.40 14.49
N LYS A 107 -2.83 -22.82 14.96
CA LYS A 107 -3.70 -23.46 15.95
C LYS A 107 -4.49 -24.64 15.37
N ALA A 108 -4.97 -24.51 14.13
CA ALA A 108 -5.76 -25.54 13.47
C ALA A 108 -4.91 -26.75 13.02
N TYR A 109 -3.64 -26.50 12.65
CA TYR A 109 -2.75 -27.51 12.07
C TYR A 109 -1.36 -27.48 12.73
N PRO A 110 -1.26 -27.73 14.05
CA PRO A 110 -0.03 -27.49 14.80
C PRO A 110 1.15 -28.38 14.39
N GLU A 111 0.88 -29.56 13.84
CA GLU A 111 1.91 -30.53 13.44
C GLU A 111 2.37 -30.37 11.99
N THR A 112 1.53 -29.80 11.11
CA THR A 112 1.78 -29.80 9.66
C THR A 112 1.99 -28.40 9.09
N TYR A 113 1.42 -27.37 9.71
CA TYR A 113 1.57 -26.00 9.23
C TYR A 113 2.84 -25.37 9.78
N LYS A 114 3.67 -24.86 8.85
CA LYS A 114 4.87 -24.08 9.13
C LYS A 114 4.97 -22.92 8.16
N MET A 115 5.58 -21.84 8.60
CA MET A 115 5.84 -20.67 7.78
C MET A 115 7.35 -20.45 7.70
N ASN A 116 7.92 -20.69 6.53
CA ASN A 116 9.29 -20.30 6.25
C ASN A 116 9.33 -18.79 5.98
N VAL A 117 10.21 -18.09 6.66
CA VAL A 117 10.44 -16.67 6.47
C VAL A 117 11.71 -16.48 5.65
N TYR A 118 11.62 -15.63 4.63
CA TYR A 118 12.70 -15.32 3.69
C TYR A 118 13.01 -13.83 3.75
N GLN A 119 14.07 -13.40 3.06
CA GLN A 119 14.38 -11.98 2.91
C GLN A 119 13.25 -11.23 2.19
N THR A 120 13.03 -9.98 2.59
CA THR A 120 12.02 -9.13 1.95
C THR A 120 12.54 -8.56 0.64
N HIS A 121 11.79 -8.73 -0.44
CA HIS A 121 12.02 -8.04 -1.71
C HIS A 121 10.88 -7.08 -2.01
N ARG A 122 11.16 -5.79 -2.16
CA ARG A 122 10.14 -4.80 -2.57
C ARG A 122 10.08 -4.71 -4.10
N THR A 123 9.47 -5.73 -4.73
CA THR A 123 9.47 -5.91 -6.20
C THR A 123 8.35 -5.20 -6.94
N CYS A 124 7.32 -4.71 -6.26
CA CYS A 124 6.18 -4.07 -6.92
C CYS A 124 6.65 -2.84 -7.69
N ALA A 125 6.38 -2.85 -8.99
CA ALA A 125 6.64 -1.78 -9.94
C ALA A 125 5.40 -1.61 -10.84
N GLN A 126 5.19 -0.40 -11.34
CA GLN A 126 4.17 -0.08 -12.32
C GLN A 126 4.82 0.66 -13.51
N PRO A 127 4.19 0.62 -14.69
CA PRO A 127 4.61 1.45 -15.82
C PRO A 127 4.57 2.95 -15.47
N ASP A 128 5.49 3.73 -16.02
CA ASP A 128 5.59 5.17 -15.74
C ASP A 128 4.27 5.93 -15.98
N ALA A 129 3.52 5.55 -17.02
CA ALA A 129 2.21 6.14 -17.30
C ALA A 129 1.22 6.00 -16.12
N VAL A 130 1.29 4.91 -15.35
CA VAL A 130 0.47 4.72 -14.15
C VAL A 130 0.91 5.66 -13.04
N TYR A 131 2.22 5.84 -12.84
CA TYR A 131 2.74 6.77 -11.85
C TYR A 131 2.35 8.22 -12.15
N GLU A 132 2.38 8.63 -13.42
CA GLU A 132 1.93 9.98 -13.82
C GLU A 132 0.43 10.18 -13.54
N VAL A 133 -0.41 9.17 -13.80
CA VAL A 133 -1.85 9.21 -13.49
C VAL A 133 -2.09 9.28 -11.98
N LEU A 134 -1.30 8.55 -11.18
CA LEU A 134 -1.41 8.59 -9.71
C LEU A 134 -1.03 9.96 -9.16
N LYS A 135 0.05 10.56 -9.69
CA LYS A 135 0.44 11.92 -9.31
C LYS A 135 -0.62 12.95 -9.71
N SER A 136 -1.21 12.81 -10.90
CA SER A 136 -2.29 13.68 -11.37
C SER A 136 -3.55 13.56 -10.52
N ASN A 137 -3.91 12.35 -10.05
CA ASN A 137 -5.03 12.15 -9.11
C ASN A 137 -4.81 12.77 -7.73
N ALA A 138 -3.55 12.97 -7.34
CA ALA A 138 -3.24 13.56 -6.04
C ALA A 138 -3.40 15.09 -6.03
N LEU A 139 -3.28 15.74 -7.19
CA LEU A 139 -3.46 17.18 -7.41
C LEU A 139 -4.94 17.56 -7.45
#